data_AF-A0A2A2JVW8-F1
#
_entry.id   AF-A0A2A2JVW8-F1
#
_cell.length_a   1.000
_cell.length_b   1.000
_cell.length_c   1.000
_cell.angle_alpha   90.00
_cell.angle_beta   90.00
_cell.angle_gamma   90.00
#
_symmetry.space_group_name_H-M   'P 1'
#
loop_
_entity.id
_entity.type
_entity.pdbx_description
1 polymer ?
#
loop_
_entity_poly.entity_id
_entity_poly.type
_entity_poly.pdbx_seq_one_letter_code
_entity_poly.pdbx_strand_id
1 'polypeptide(L)'
;MLPSRFFRRLISEQRRFKSSILNWQLKSIVNTNDTLELTVKDEKSSSSRSLLVPFAWLRDHCNTHNYHAATNQRKNSMLNISIEAQIENASTSSPQDDVLSIRWKDGKISKFSIDDILSNSLNRNAQSSIGRRNSLVEPWDNSTLKEIPQMRQSSVSLNSFCLNFLRYGLVIVNEVEATAQKTEELCKSILAIQDTFFGEFWVFSNESKDNEEEEYHEDTAYGNEEIGPHVDGTYFQNGLGIQVFHCLHPANRGGETVLIDGYKGAEILKEQYPEDYDILTKYKIDHQYIENGGNVQLHAVSSGNPVIQLDQHGNIAQIRYNPYDRAPMKVLSDSEESAKDTILFYRAYERFAQILSEPRMAINIQLQPGQGYRQMCGCYMSRDDLLAKARPFLDEDIRRFV
;
A
#
# COMPACT_ATOMS: atom_id res chain seq x y z
N MET A 1 22.78 -31.33 -1.26
CA MET A 1 23.73 -30.34 -1.83
C MET A 1 23.17 -29.83 -3.15
N LEU A 2 22.46 -28.69 -3.10
CA LEU A 2 21.89 -28.01 -4.27
C LEU A 2 22.76 -26.78 -4.59
N PRO A 3 23.07 -26.51 -5.87
CA PRO A 3 24.13 -25.57 -6.22
C PRO A 3 23.68 -24.11 -6.13
N SER A 4 24.57 -23.31 -5.56
CA SER A 4 24.55 -21.86 -5.28
C SER A 4 24.43 -20.92 -6.49
N ARG A 5 23.67 -21.28 -7.52
CA ARG A 5 23.57 -20.48 -8.77
C ARG A 5 22.38 -19.52 -8.85
N PHE A 6 21.40 -19.59 -7.93
CA PHE A 6 20.23 -18.71 -7.97
C PHE A 6 20.46 -17.30 -7.39
N PHE A 7 21.49 -17.09 -6.57
CA PHE A 7 21.77 -15.78 -5.93
C PHE A 7 22.75 -14.87 -6.71
N ARG A 8 23.30 -15.33 -7.84
CA ARG A 8 24.23 -14.53 -8.68
C ARG A 8 23.62 -13.98 -9.96
N ARG A 9 22.31 -14.11 -10.18
CA ARG A 9 21.64 -13.68 -11.42
C ARG A 9 20.67 -12.50 -11.26
N LEU A 10 20.73 -11.78 -10.14
CA LEU A 10 20.01 -10.52 -9.92
C LEU A 10 20.86 -9.26 -10.18
N ILE A 11 22.06 -9.39 -10.76
CA ILE A 11 22.96 -8.25 -11.07
C ILE A 11 23.34 -8.17 -12.57
N SER A 12 22.69 -8.88 -13.50
CA SER A 12 23.21 -8.88 -14.89
C SER A 12 22.22 -8.88 -16.05
N GLU A 13 21.04 -8.28 -15.90
CA GLU A 13 20.34 -7.64 -17.03
C GLU A 13 19.75 -6.31 -16.56
N GLN A 14 20.57 -5.46 -15.95
CA GLN A 14 20.26 -4.04 -15.90
C GLN A 14 20.13 -3.58 -17.35
N ARG A 15 18.94 -3.11 -17.75
CA ARG A 15 18.86 -2.09 -18.79
C ARG A 15 19.65 -0.89 -18.26
N ARG A 16 20.97 -0.90 -18.47
CA ARG A 16 21.85 0.24 -18.19
C ARG A 16 21.19 1.43 -18.88
N PHE A 17 20.83 2.43 -18.11
CA PHE A 17 20.50 3.69 -18.72
C PHE A 17 21.82 4.16 -19.32
N LYS A 18 21.85 4.47 -20.62
CA LYS A 18 23.04 5.05 -21.20
C LYS A 18 22.96 6.54 -20.92
N SER A 19 23.19 6.91 -19.67
CA SER A 19 23.21 8.32 -19.25
C SER A 19 24.66 8.77 -19.17
N SER A 20 24.96 9.99 -19.60
CA SER A 20 26.32 10.52 -19.55
C SER A 20 26.38 11.86 -18.82
N ILE A 21 27.45 12.09 -18.05
CA ILE A 21 27.74 13.39 -17.45
C ILE A 21 28.32 14.30 -18.54
N LEU A 22 27.62 15.38 -18.87
CA LEU A 22 28.09 16.38 -19.84
C LEU A 22 29.02 17.41 -19.19
N ASN A 23 28.68 17.84 -17.98
CA ASN A 23 29.42 18.85 -17.22
C ASN A 23 29.11 18.71 -15.73
N TRP A 24 29.99 19.24 -14.88
CA TRP A 24 29.72 19.38 -13.46
C TRP A 24 30.39 20.62 -12.87
N GLN A 25 29.84 21.13 -11.78
CA GLN A 25 30.46 22.20 -11.00
C GLN A 25 30.09 22.12 -9.52
N LEU A 26 30.96 22.66 -8.67
CA LEU A 26 30.67 22.82 -7.25
C LEU A 26 29.70 23.98 -7.04
N LYS A 27 28.72 23.77 -6.15
CA LYS A 27 27.83 24.81 -5.67
C LYS A 27 27.84 24.87 -4.15
N SER A 28 27.64 26.08 -3.65
CA SER A 28 27.41 26.35 -2.23
C SER A 28 25.93 26.70 -2.09
N ILE A 29 25.15 25.83 -1.44
CA ILE A 29 23.71 26.04 -1.22
C ILE A 29 23.47 26.51 0.21
N VAL A 30 23.99 25.78 1.20
CA VAL A 30 23.91 26.13 2.63
C VAL A 30 25.29 26.45 3.18
N ASN A 31 26.26 25.60 2.90
CA ASN A 31 27.67 25.75 3.29
C ASN A 31 28.56 25.82 2.06
N THR A 32 29.82 26.19 2.27
CA THR A 32 30.82 26.27 1.20
C THR A 32 31.02 24.90 0.54
N ASN A 33 30.79 24.85 -0.78
CA ASN A 33 30.95 23.67 -1.62
C ASN A 33 30.28 22.43 -1.03
N ASP A 34 29.00 22.52 -0.68
CA ASP A 34 28.22 21.44 -0.09
C ASP A 34 27.42 20.61 -1.11
N THR A 35 27.43 21.03 -2.37
CA THR A 35 26.59 20.46 -3.43
C THR A 35 27.36 20.32 -4.74
N LEU A 36 27.10 19.22 -5.44
CA LEU A 36 27.56 19.01 -6.81
C LEU A 36 26.40 19.27 -7.79
N GLU A 37 26.59 20.19 -8.72
CA GLU A 37 25.68 20.33 -9.85
C GLU A 37 26.17 19.46 -11.02
N LEU A 38 25.34 18.52 -11.45
CA LEU A 38 25.59 17.63 -12.57
C LEU A 38 24.69 17.99 -13.75
N THR A 39 25.28 18.27 -14.91
CA THR A 39 24.54 18.31 -16.18
C THR A 39 24.62 16.94 -16.81
N VAL A 40 23.47 16.27 -16.94
CA VAL A 40 23.38 14.90 -17.45
C VAL A 40 22.53 14.84 -18.72
N LYS A 41 22.88 13.93 -19.61
CA LYS A 41 22.05 13.57 -20.78
C LYS A 41 21.55 12.14 -20.61
N ASP A 42 20.25 11.97 -20.67
CA ASP A 42 19.61 10.65 -20.77
C ASP A 42 19.50 10.31 -22.26
N GLU A 43 20.03 9.18 -22.73
CA GLU A 43 19.93 8.80 -24.14
C GLU A 43 18.48 8.69 -24.65
N LYS A 44 17.50 8.46 -23.78
CA LYS A 44 16.07 8.41 -24.16
C LYS A 44 15.44 9.79 -24.34
N SER A 45 16.12 10.85 -23.92
CA SER A 45 15.65 12.23 -24.02
C SER A 45 16.64 13.10 -24.78
N SER A 46 16.16 13.86 -25.76
CA SER A 46 17.02 14.80 -26.50
C SER A 46 17.50 15.97 -25.63
N SER A 47 16.93 16.16 -24.43
CA SER A 47 17.26 17.26 -23.52
C SER A 47 18.22 16.85 -22.41
N SER A 48 19.27 17.65 -22.17
CA SER A 48 20.06 17.57 -20.94
C SER A 48 19.30 18.15 -19.75
N ARG A 49 19.50 17.60 -18.55
CA ARG A 49 18.96 18.15 -17.29
C ARG A 49 20.07 18.45 -16.29
N SER A 50 19.85 19.46 -15.45
CA SER A 50 20.73 19.78 -14.31
C SER A 50 20.20 19.13 -13.03
N LEU A 51 21.08 18.54 -12.24
CA LEU A 51 20.77 17.91 -10.95
C LEU A 51 21.68 18.49 -9.87
N LEU A 52 21.08 18.95 -8.78
CA LEU A 52 21.80 19.35 -7.58
C LEU A 52 21.88 18.15 -6.65
N VAL A 53 23.09 17.65 -6.41
CA VAL A 53 23.35 16.46 -5.61
C VAL A 53 24.16 16.86 -4.37
N PRO A 54 23.54 16.91 -3.18
CA PRO A 54 24.24 17.28 -1.95
C PRO A 54 25.36 16.28 -1.60
N PHE A 55 26.50 16.77 -1.14
CA PHE A 55 27.61 15.91 -0.74
C PHE A 55 27.27 15.03 0.46
N ALA A 56 26.45 15.53 1.39
CA ALA A 56 25.94 14.71 2.50
C ALA A 56 25.15 13.49 1.98
N TRP A 57 24.35 13.67 0.93
CA TRP A 57 23.62 12.57 0.30
C TRP A 57 24.58 11.57 -0.34
N LEU A 58 25.55 12.03 -1.14
CA LEU A 58 26.55 11.15 -1.75
C LEU A 58 27.37 10.40 -0.69
N ARG A 59 27.86 11.11 0.33
CA ARG A 59 28.65 10.53 1.41
C ARG A 59 27.88 9.48 2.18
N ASP A 60 26.58 9.66 2.37
CA ASP A 60 25.68 8.71 3.03
C ASP A 60 25.35 7.51 2.12
N HIS A 61 25.06 7.75 0.84
CA HIS A 61 24.58 6.74 -0.12
C HIS A 61 25.70 5.91 -0.78
N CYS A 62 26.96 6.05 -0.37
CA CYS A 62 28.05 5.27 -0.95
C CYS A 62 27.98 3.78 -0.60
N ASN A 63 27.68 2.94 -1.60
CA ASN A 63 27.57 1.49 -1.44
C ASN A 63 28.90 0.77 -1.13
N THR A 64 30.05 1.39 -1.42
CA THR A 64 31.37 0.73 -1.31
C THR A 64 31.79 0.45 0.14
N HIS A 65 31.46 1.35 1.07
CA HIS A 65 31.91 1.24 2.47
C HIS A 65 30.82 1.54 3.51
N ASN A 66 29.68 2.11 3.12
CA ASN A 66 28.62 2.43 4.09
C ASN A 66 27.60 1.30 4.27
N TYR A 67 27.78 0.16 3.63
CA TYR A 67 26.80 -0.93 3.69
C TYR A 67 27.42 -2.22 4.22
N HIS A 68 26.62 -2.98 4.95
CA HIS A 68 26.94 -4.34 5.35
C HIS A 68 26.66 -5.29 4.19
N ALA A 69 27.71 -5.86 3.58
CA ALA A 69 27.59 -6.68 2.37
C ALA A 69 26.63 -7.89 2.51
N ALA A 70 26.45 -8.44 3.71
CA ALA A 70 25.54 -9.57 3.92
C ALA A 70 24.08 -9.17 4.20
N THR A 71 23.82 -7.97 4.71
CA THR A 71 22.47 -7.56 5.16
C THR A 71 21.90 -6.39 4.37
N ASN A 72 22.71 -5.75 3.52
CA ASN A 72 22.38 -4.52 2.79
C ASN A 72 21.96 -3.35 3.72
N GLN A 73 22.30 -3.41 5.01
CA GLN A 73 22.02 -2.35 5.97
C GLN A 73 23.14 -1.31 5.98
N ARG A 74 22.78 -0.06 6.27
CA ARG A 74 23.74 1.03 6.44
C ARG A 74 24.58 0.83 7.71
N LYS A 75 25.86 1.19 7.63
CA LYS A 75 26.86 1.13 8.71
C LYS A 75 27.35 2.52 9.14
N ASN A 76 27.11 3.54 8.34
CA ASN A 76 27.59 4.88 8.60
C ASN A 76 26.78 5.56 9.70
N SER A 77 27.46 6.36 10.52
CA SER A 77 26.83 7.18 11.55
C SER A 77 26.35 8.50 10.95
N MET A 78 25.15 8.93 11.34
CA MET A 78 24.63 10.25 10.96
C MET A 78 25.14 11.39 11.85
N LEU A 79 25.86 11.08 12.94
CA LEU A 79 26.31 12.08 13.92
C LEU A 79 27.19 13.18 13.31
N ASN A 80 28.02 12.83 12.31
CA ASN A 80 29.00 13.74 11.72
C ASN A 80 28.89 13.81 10.19
N ILE A 81 27.76 13.44 9.60
CA ILE A 81 27.64 13.31 8.13
C ILE A 81 28.04 14.60 7.40
N SER A 82 27.70 15.78 7.93
CA SER A 82 28.05 17.07 7.36
C SER A 82 29.55 17.38 7.41
N ILE A 83 30.27 16.83 8.38
CA ILE A 83 31.73 16.95 8.50
C ILE A 83 32.41 15.93 7.57
N GLU A 84 31.93 14.68 7.58
CA GLU A 84 32.46 13.60 6.74
C GLU A 84 32.20 13.80 5.25
N ALA A 85 31.18 14.56 4.89
CA ALA A 85 30.83 14.91 3.52
C ALA A 85 31.65 16.09 2.96
N GLN A 86 32.56 16.67 3.76
CA GLN A 86 33.47 17.68 3.22
C GLN A 86 34.44 17.03 2.24
N ILE A 87 34.52 17.62 1.06
CA ILE A 87 35.44 17.18 0.01
C ILE A 87 36.80 17.87 0.17
N GLU A 88 37.87 17.14 -0.15
CA GLU A 88 39.20 17.74 -0.34
C GLU A 88 39.31 18.27 -1.77
N ASN A 89 38.90 17.43 -2.73
CA ASN A 89 38.72 17.77 -4.14
C ASN A 89 37.60 16.88 -4.70
N ALA A 90 36.80 17.43 -5.62
CA ALA A 90 35.95 16.62 -6.48
C ALA A 90 36.68 16.40 -7.81
N SER A 91 36.76 15.16 -8.26
CA SER A 91 37.28 14.85 -9.59
C SER A 91 36.44 13.76 -10.23
N THR A 92 35.79 14.08 -11.34
CA THR A 92 35.26 13.03 -12.21
C THR A 92 36.46 12.33 -12.84
N SER A 93 36.52 11.00 -12.72
CA SER A 93 37.36 10.19 -13.59
C SER A 93 36.80 10.33 -15.00
N SER A 94 37.29 11.31 -15.76
CA SER A 94 36.95 11.57 -17.17
C SER A 94 35.49 12.02 -17.45
N PRO A 95 35.24 13.00 -18.33
CA PRO A 95 33.91 13.30 -18.91
C PRO A 95 33.30 12.16 -19.75
N GLN A 96 33.92 10.98 -19.79
CA GLN A 96 33.59 9.87 -20.69
C GLN A 96 33.27 8.56 -19.95
N ASP A 97 33.49 8.49 -18.64
CA ASP A 97 33.10 7.31 -17.85
C ASP A 97 31.80 7.61 -17.09
N ASP A 98 30.86 6.66 -17.13
CA ASP A 98 29.55 6.72 -16.44
C ASP A 98 29.66 6.65 -14.90
N VAL A 99 30.83 6.97 -14.33
CA VAL A 99 31.18 6.82 -12.92
C VAL A 99 31.70 8.13 -12.33
N LEU A 100 30.98 8.67 -11.35
CA LEU A 100 31.41 9.79 -10.51
C LEU A 100 32.28 9.28 -9.36
N SER A 101 33.50 9.81 -9.24
CA SER A 101 34.41 9.57 -8.11
C SER A 101 34.52 10.79 -7.21
N ILE A 102 34.47 10.62 -5.89
CA ILE A 102 34.62 11.72 -4.92
C ILE A 102 35.65 11.32 -3.87
N ARG A 103 36.61 12.22 -3.61
CA ARG A 103 37.58 12.10 -2.52
C ARG A 103 37.19 13.03 -1.37
N TRP A 104 36.89 12.43 -0.23
CA TRP A 104 36.52 13.13 1.00
C TRP A 104 37.76 13.55 1.79
N LYS A 105 37.63 14.56 2.66
CA LYS A 105 38.75 15.01 3.52
C LYS A 105 39.24 13.94 4.50
N ASP A 106 38.41 12.95 4.83
CA ASP A 106 38.78 11.80 5.66
C ASP A 106 39.62 10.74 4.90
N GLY A 107 39.95 11.00 3.62
CA GLY A 107 40.75 10.14 2.76
C GLY A 107 39.96 9.03 2.06
N LYS A 108 38.67 8.85 2.37
CA LYS A 108 37.84 7.86 1.68
C LYS A 108 37.53 8.29 0.25
N ILE A 109 37.28 7.29 -0.60
CA ILE A 109 36.90 7.48 -1.99
C ILE A 109 35.58 6.77 -2.24
N SER A 110 34.58 7.53 -2.68
CA SER A 110 33.28 7.00 -3.09
C SER A 110 33.16 7.01 -4.60
N LYS A 111 32.54 5.96 -5.15
CA LYS A 111 32.24 5.81 -6.59
C LYS A 111 30.75 5.58 -6.79
N PHE A 112 30.16 6.25 -7.76
CA PHE A 112 28.74 6.17 -8.08
C PHE A 112 28.58 6.01 -9.58
N SER A 113 27.75 5.05 -10.04
CA SER A 113 27.30 5.14 -11.43
C SER A 113 26.33 6.30 -11.57
N ILE A 114 26.31 6.94 -12.73
CA ILE A 114 25.36 8.03 -12.96
C ILE A 114 23.91 7.50 -12.94
N ASP A 115 23.68 6.27 -13.41
CA ASP A 115 22.38 5.62 -13.36
C ASP A 115 21.85 5.49 -11.93
N ASP A 116 22.70 5.15 -10.96
CA ASP A 116 22.31 5.07 -9.55
C ASP A 116 21.93 6.44 -8.99
N ILE A 117 22.60 7.51 -9.42
CA ILE A 117 22.24 8.88 -9.02
C ILE A 117 20.90 9.27 -9.66
N LEU A 118 20.66 8.88 -10.91
CA LEU A 118 19.44 9.21 -11.65
C LEU A 118 18.23 8.40 -11.18
N SER A 119 18.40 7.13 -10.82
CA SER A 119 17.32 6.29 -10.29
C SER A 119 16.79 6.81 -8.95
N ASN A 120 17.66 7.45 -8.16
CA ASN A 120 17.30 8.12 -6.91
C ASN A 120 16.90 9.60 -7.09
N SER A 121 16.96 10.14 -8.31
CA SER A 121 16.55 11.52 -8.55
C SER A 121 15.03 11.66 -8.47
N LEU A 122 14.56 12.74 -7.86
CA LEU A 122 13.14 13.08 -7.90
C LEU A 122 12.75 13.40 -9.35
N ASN A 123 12.11 12.45 -10.02
CA ASN A 123 11.41 12.74 -11.27
C ASN A 123 10.17 13.60 -10.92
N ARG A 124 10.33 14.93 -10.98
CA ARG A 124 9.26 15.91 -10.71
C ARG A 124 8.09 15.81 -11.70
N ASN A 125 8.19 15.01 -12.76
CA ASN A 125 7.08 14.73 -13.65
C ASN A 125 6.11 13.72 -13.02
N ALA A 126 5.24 14.24 -12.14
CA ALA A 126 4.13 13.52 -11.51
C ALA A 126 3.25 12.75 -12.53
N GLN A 127 3.13 13.27 -13.76
CA GLN A 127 2.36 12.64 -14.84
C GLN A 127 2.95 11.30 -15.30
N SER A 128 4.28 11.12 -15.25
CA SER A 128 4.93 9.86 -15.63
C SER A 128 4.82 8.78 -14.53
N SER A 129 4.66 9.17 -13.27
CA SER A 129 4.44 8.25 -12.15
C SER A 129 3.00 7.74 -12.10
N ILE A 130 2.02 8.59 -12.38
CA ILE A 130 0.59 8.22 -12.40
C ILE A 130 0.35 7.12 -13.44
N GLY A 131 0.82 7.30 -14.68
CA GLY A 131 0.63 6.29 -15.75
C GLY A 131 1.30 4.93 -15.48
N ARG A 132 2.36 4.88 -14.65
CA ARG A 132 3.09 3.65 -14.29
C ARG A 132 2.49 2.91 -13.08
N ARG A 133 1.80 3.61 -12.18
CA ARG A 133 1.00 2.96 -11.13
C ARG A 133 -0.33 2.44 -11.68
N ASN A 134 -0.91 3.15 -12.65
CA ASN A 134 -2.13 2.73 -13.36
C ASN A 134 -1.94 1.41 -14.14
N SER A 135 -0.72 0.94 -14.39
CA SER A 135 -0.49 -0.40 -14.95
C SER A 135 -0.48 -1.51 -13.89
N LEU A 136 -0.34 -1.16 -12.61
CA LEU A 136 -0.31 -2.13 -11.51
C LEU A 136 -1.69 -2.36 -10.90
N VAL A 137 -2.48 -1.29 -10.72
CA VAL A 137 -3.83 -1.32 -10.14
C VAL A 137 -4.83 -1.01 -11.23
N GLU A 138 -5.87 -1.84 -11.35
CA GLU A 138 -6.93 -1.69 -12.36
C GLU A 138 -8.28 -1.55 -11.65
N PRO A 139 -8.73 -0.32 -11.38
CA PRO A 139 -10.03 -0.09 -10.77
C PRO A 139 -11.17 -0.64 -11.62
N TRP A 140 -12.12 -1.32 -11.00
CA TRP A 140 -13.15 -2.07 -11.71
C TRP A 140 -14.58 -1.80 -11.24
N ASP A 141 -15.51 -2.07 -12.15
CA ASP A 141 -16.93 -2.24 -11.87
C ASP A 141 -17.41 -3.53 -12.58
N ASN A 142 -18.69 -3.86 -12.51
CA ASN A 142 -19.20 -5.09 -13.15
C ASN A 142 -19.17 -5.04 -14.69
N SER A 143 -18.93 -3.86 -15.28
CA SER A 143 -18.76 -3.70 -16.71
C SER A 143 -17.34 -4.05 -17.17
N THR A 144 -16.33 -3.80 -16.33
CA THR A 144 -14.91 -4.02 -16.66
C THR A 144 -14.36 -5.35 -16.13
N LEU A 145 -14.67 -5.74 -14.89
CA LEU A 145 -14.23 -7.02 -14.33
C LEU A 145 -15.32 -8.07 -14.51
N LYS A 146 -15.24 -8.83 -15.60
CA LYS A 146 -16.20 -9.89 -15.92
C LYS A 146 -15.98 -11.17 -15.16
N GLU A 147 -14.72 -11.49 -14.86
CA GLU A 147 -14.33 -12.69 -14.14
C GLU A 147 -13.31 -12.31 -13.07
N ILE A 148 -13.60 -12.72 -11.84
CA ILE A 148 -12.68 -12.57 -10.72
C ILE A 148 -11.46 -13.47 -10.95
N PRO A 149 -10.22 -13.03 -10.65
CA PRO A 149 -9.06 -13.90 -10.69
C PRO A 149 -9.22 -15.09 -9.75
N GLN A 150 -9.09 -16.31 -10.28
CA GLN A 150 -9.25 -17.55 -9.53
C GLN A 150 -7.99 -18.41 -9.57
N MET A 151 -7.76 -19.17 -8.51
CA MET A 151 -6.70 -20.17 -8.41
C MET A 151 -7.23 -21.42 -7.72
N ARG A 152 -6.67 -22.60 -7.98
CA ARG A 152 -6.99 -23.81 -7.20
C ARG A 152 -5.99 -23.96 -6.07
N GLN A 153 -6.41 -24.42 -4.89
CA GLN A 153 -5.55 -24.66 -3.72
C GLN A 153 -4.24 -25.40 -4.10
N SER A 154 -4.35 -26.46 -4.90
CA SER A 154 -3.23 -27.31 -5.36
C SER A 154 -2.20 -26.59 -6.24
N SER A 155 -2.54 -25.42 -6.77
CA SER A 155 -1.75 -24.64 -7.75
C SER A 155 -1.54 -23.20 -7.33
N VAL A 156 -1.85 -22.84 -6.07
CA VAL A 156 -1.62 -21.49 -5.56
C VAL A 156 -0.15 -21.13 -5.72
N SER A 157 0.09 -19.99 -6.35
CA SER A 157 1.40 -19.43 -6.64
C SER A 157 1.46 -18.06 -6.00
N LEU A 158 2.45 -17.83 -5.12
CA LEU A 158 2.64 -16.55 -4.45
C LEU A 158 2.75 -15.39 -5.46
N ASN A 159 3.44 -15.62 -6.58
CA ASN A 159 3.57 -14.61 -7.63
C ASN A 159 2.20 -14.23 -8.21
N SER A 160 1.44 -15.21 -8.68
CA SER A 160 0.12 -14.97 -9.28
C SER A 160 -0.87 -14.40 -8.27
N PHE A 161 -0.85 -14.86 -7.02
CA PHE A 161 -1.65 -14.30 -5.94
C PHE A 161 -1.32 -12.82 -5.73
N CYS A 162 -0.04 -12.48 -5.52
CA CYS A 162 0.39 -11.11 -5.30
C CYS A 162 0.05 -10.19 -6.47
N LEU A 163 0.32 -10.60 -7.71
CA LEU A 163 0.06 -9.78 -8.89
C LEU A 163 -1.44 -9.58 -9.14
N ASN A 164 -2.27 -10.62 -8.98
CA ASN A 164 -3.71 -10.49 -9.11
C ASN A 164 -4.30 -9.63 -7.99
N PHE A 165 -3.86 -9.83 -6.74
CA PHE A 165 -4.34 -9.05 -5.61
C PHE A 165 -3.93 -7.57 -5.73
N LEU A 166 -2.70 -7.27 -6.13
CA LEU A 166 -2.28 -5.88 -6.37
C LEU A 166 -3.08 -5.23 -7.51
N ARG A 167 -3.46 -6.01 -8.53
CA ARG A 167 -4.18 -5.50 -9.70
C ARG A 167 -5.64 -5.24 -9.44
N TYR A 168 -6.34 -6.20 -8.82
CA TYR A 168 -7.79 -6.16 -8.69
C TYR A 168 -8.25 -5.98 -7.24
N GLY A 169 -7.38 -6.11 -6.25
CA GLY A 169 -7.75 -6.07 -4.83
C GLY A 169 -8.43 -7.34 -4.32
N LEU A 170 -8.62 -8.37 -5.16
CA LEU A 170 -9.27 -9.63 -4.78
C LEU A 170 -8.76 -10.84 -5.59
N VAL A 171 -8.81 -12.02 -4.97
CA VAL A 171 -8.49 -13.33 -5.58
C VAL A 171 -9.38 -14.38 -4.92
N ILE A 172 -9.95 -15.30 -5.71
CA ILE A 172 -10.65 -16.48 -5.19
C ILE A 172 -9.71 -17.70 -5.24
N VAL A 173 -9.64 -18.44 -4.14
CA VAL A 173 -8.96 -19.75 -4.11
C VAL A 173 -10.01 -20.84 -3.98
N ASN A 174 -10.15 -21.65 -5.03
CA ASN A 174 -11.09 -22.77 -5.11
C ASN A 174 -10.49 -24.06 -4.58
N GLU A 175 -11.37 -25.04 -4.36
CA GLU A 175 -11.01 -26.41 -3.95
C GLU A 175 -10.30 -26.48 -2.59
N VAL A 176 -10.50 -25.47 -1.74
CA VAL A 176 -10.09 -25.51 -0.34
C VAL A 176 -11.13 -26.34 0.41
N GLU A 177 -10.68 -27.34 1.16
CA GLU A 177 -11.55 -28.11 2.04
C GLU A 177 -12.24 -27.17 3.06
N ALA A 178 -13.55 -27.31 3.23
CA ALA A 178 -14.39 -26.45 4.07
C ALA A 178 -14.17 -26.71 5.57
N THR A 179 -12.94 -26.51 6.05
CA THR A 179 -12.56 -26.55 7.46
C THR A 179 -11.69 -25.34 7.81
N ALA A 180 -11.84 -24.86 9.06
CA ALA A 180 -11.04 -23.76 9.59
C ALA A 180 -9.53 -24.06 9.48
N GLN A 181 -9.11 -25.27 9.87
CA GLN A 181 -7.72 -25.71 9.81
C GLN A 181 -7.11 -25.60 8.40
N LYS A 182 -7.83 -26.08 7.37
CA LYS A 182 -7.32 -26.07 5.99
C LYS A 182 -7.23 -24.66 5.41
N THR A 183 -8.15 -23.80 5.83
CA THR A 183 -8.14 -22.37 5.50
C THR A 183 -6.93 -21.68 6.13
N GLU A 184 -6.71 -21.89 7.42
CA GLU A 184 -5.60 -21.30 8.16
C GLU A 184 -4.23 -21.79 7.63
N GLU A 185 -4.07 -23.09 7.36
CA GLU A 185 -2.88 -23.68 6.74
C GLU A 185 -2.57 -23.03 5.39
N LEU A 186 -3.60 -22.83 4.54
CA LEU A 186 -3.45 -22.14 3.26
C LEU A 186 -3.04 -20.68 3.48
N CYS A 187 -3.73 -19.96 4.37
CA CYS A 187 -3.45 -18.56 4.67
C CYS A 187 -1.99 -18.35 5.09
N LYS A 188 -1.52 -19.13 6.08
CA LYS A 188 -0.13 -19.10 6.59
C LYS A 188 0.91 -19.48 5.53
N SER A 189 0.53 -20.26 4.52
CA SER A 189 1.42 -20.61 3.41
C SER A 189 1.65 -19.46 2.41
N ILE A 190 0.72 -18.49 2.33
CA ILE A 190 0.81 -17.35 1.40
C ILE A 190 1.44 -16.14 2.11
N LEU A 191 0.81 -15.67 3.19
CA LEU A 191 1.20 -14.45 3.92
C LEU A 191 1.14 -14.63 5.44
N ALA A 192 1.82 -13.73 6.15
CA ALA A 192 1.67 -13.61 7.59
C ALA A 192 0.24 -13.14 7.94
N ILE A 193 -0.41 -13.91 8.81
CA ILE A 193 -1.64 -13.52 9.47
C ILE A 193 -1.34 -12.37 10.44
N GLN A 194 -2.21 -11.37 10.46
CA GLN A 194 -2.13 -10.22 11.34
C GLN A 194 -3.01 -10.50 12.57
N ASP A 195 -2.37 -10.69 13.72
CA ASP A 195 -3.05 -10.83 15.00
C ASP A 195 -3.75 -9.51 15.40
N THR A 196 -4.97 -9.63 15.90
CA THR A 196 -5.81 -8.51 16.32
C THR A 196 -6.43 -8.81 17.69
N PHE A 197 -7.21 -7.88 18.24
CA PHE A 197 -7.97 -8.18 19.45
C PHE A 197 -9.13 -9.17 19.23
N PHE A 198 -9.39 -9.57 17.98
CA PHE A 198 -10.26 -10.69 17.58
C PHE A 198 -9.49 -12.01 17.39
N GLY A 199 -8.20 -12.04 17.77
CA GLY A 199 -7.28 -13.15 17.53
C GLY A 199 -6.68 -13.19 16.12
N GLU A 200 -5.86 -14.22 15.88
CA GLU A 200 -5.19 -14.47 14.60
C GLU A 200 -6.16 -15.01 13.53
N PHE A 201 -7.03 -15.94 13.92
CA PHE A 201 -7.94 -16.65 13.02
C PHE A 201 -9.26 -16.92 13.73
N TRP A 202 -10.35 -16.55 13.09
CA TRP A 202 -11.69 -16.61 13.67
C TRP A 202 -12.55 -17.66 12.97
N VAL A 203 -13.43 -18.28 13.75
CA VAL A 203 -14.57 -19.07 13.27
C VAL A 203 -15.80 -18.48 13.93
N PHE A 204 -16.78 -18.08 13.13
CA PHE A 204 -18.00 -17.48 13.65
C PHE A 204 -19.23 -17.97 12.90
N SER A 205 -20.36 -17.91 13.60
CA SER A 205 -21.69 -18.18 13.09
C SER A 205 -22.63 -17.04 13.45
N ASN A 206 -23.83 -17.05 12.85
CA ASN A 206 -24.91 -16.16 13.27
C ASN A 206 -25.60 -16.61 14.56
N GLU A 207 -25.09 -17.66 15.20
CA GLU A 207 -25.55 -18.20 16.47
C GLU A 207 -24.45 -18.16 17.55
N SER A 208 -23.26 -17.58 17.27
CA SER A 208 -22.12 -17.58 18.21
C SER A 208 -22.45 -16.95 19.56
N LYS A 209 -23.36 -15.99 19.59
CA LYS A 209 -23.83 -15.39 20.86
C LYS A 209 -24.45 -16.42 21.80
N ASP A 210 -25.11 -17.44 21.24
CA ASP A 210 -25.84 -18.47 21.96
C ASP A 210 -25.04 -19.79 22.06
N ASN A 211 -23.81 -19.82 21.53
CA ASN A 211 -22.93 -20.98 21.54
C ASN A 211 -21.66 -20.69 22.36
N GLU A 212 -21.60 -21.23 23.58
CA GLU A 212 -20.47 -21.03 24.52
C GLU A 212 -19.12 -21.60 24.02
N GLU A 213 -19.13 -22.43 22.96
CA GLU A 213 -17.91 -22.97 22.34
C GLU A 213 -17.35 -22.06 21.22
N GLU A 214 -18.10 -21.05 20.78
CA GLU A 214 -17.69 -20.10 19.76
C GLU A 214 -17.32 -18.75 20.38
N GLU A 215 -16.24 -18.13 19.88
CA GLU A 215 -15.85 -16.79 20.30
C GLU A 215 -16.83 -15.76 19.74
N TYR A 216 -17.37 -14.90 20.61
CA TYR A 216 -18.37 -13.90 20.26
C TYR A 216 -17.83 -12.49 20.54
N HIS A 217 -18.04 -11.60 19.58
CA HIS A 217 -17.76 -10.17 19.69
C HIS A 217 -19.02 -9.37 19.38
N GLU A 218 -19.15 -8.17 19.97
CA GLU A 218 -20.27 -7.24 19.72
C GLU A 218 -20.12 -6.55 18.34
N ASP A 219 -20.10 -7.34 17.26
CA ASP A 219 -19.95 -6.90 15.88
C ASP A 219 -21.15 -7.33 15.01
N THR A 220 -21.56 -6.45 14.09
CA THR A 220 -22.67 -6.68 13.16
C THR A 220 -22.49 -7.94 12.29
N ALA A 221 -21.26 -8.40 12.04
CA ALA A 221 -20.94 -9.61 11.28
C ALA A 221 -21.56 -10.90 11.88
N TYR A 222 -21.79 -10.92 13.20
CA TYR A 222 -22.37 -12.05 13.95
C TYR A 222 -23.91 -12.06 13.91
N GLY A 223 -24.56 -11.07 13.29
CA GLY A 223 -26.02 -10.94 13.18
C GLY A 223 -26.61 -11.51 11.88
N ASN A 224 -27.90 -11.25 11.61
CA ASN A 224 -28.55 -11.58 10.33
C ASN A 224 -28.93 -10.33 9.51
N GLU A 225 -28.50 -9.16 9.97
CA GLU A 225 -28.79 -7.88 9.33
C GLU A 225 -27.96 -7.73 8.05
N GLU A 226 -28.52 -7.03 7.07
CA GLU A 226 -27.78 -6.67 5.87
C GLU A 226 -26.68 -5.66 6.23
N ILE A 227 -25.45 -5.98 5.87
CA ILE A 227 -24.31 -5.08 6.02
C ILE A 227 -23.98 -4.56 4.63
N GLY A 228 -24.19 -3.26 4.43
CA GLY A 228 -23.87 -2.59 3.18
C GLY A 228 -22.36 -2.55 2.93
N PRO A 229 -21.93 -2.05 1.76
CA PRO A 229 -20.51 -2.01 1.40
C PRO A 229 -19.68 -1.25 2.43
N HIS A 230 -18.58 -1.84 2.89
CA HIS A 230 -17.69 -1.25 3.89
C HIS A 230 -16.28 -1.84 3.78
N VAL A 231 -15.34 -1.21 4.49
CA VAL A 231 -14.00 -1.74 4.75
C VAL A 231 -13.91 -2.07 6.24
N ASP A 232 -13.47 -3.27 6.58
CA ASP A 232 -13.35 -3.69 7.98
C ASP A 232 -12.25 -2.96 8.73
N GLY A 233 -12.46 -2.80 10.04
CA GLY A 233 -11.42 -2.34 10.94
C GLY A 233 -10.97 -0.90 10.69
N THR A 234 -11.88 -0.01 10.25
CA THR A 234 -11.51 1.39 10.03
C THR A 234 -11.09 2.11 11.32
N TYR A 235 -11.46 1.56 12.48
CA TYR A 235 -11.03 1.93 13.83
C TYR A 235 -9.59 1.50 14.19
N PHE A 236 -8.92 0.66 13.38
CA PHE A 236 -7.47 0.45 13.54
C PHE A 236 -6.68 1.60 12.93
N GLN A 237 -5.71 2.15 13.66
CA GLN A 237 -4.86 3.22 13.12
C GLN A 237 -4.13 2.77 11.84
N ASN A 238 -3.58 1.56 11.90
CA ASN A 238 -3.03 0.84 10.76
C ASN A 238 -4.13 -0.07 10.20
N GLY A 239 -4.69 0.31 9.05
CA GLY A 239 -5.78 -0.47 8.44
C GLY A 239 -5.35 -1.91 8.12
N LEU A 240 -6.33 -2.81 8.13
CA LEU A 240 -6.14 -4.22 7.84
C LEU A 240 -5.87 -4.39 6.34
N GLY A 241 -4.81 -5.12 6.00
CA GLY A 241 -4.27 -5.16 4.64
C GLY A 241 -5.11 -5.98 3.68
N ILE A 242 -5.45 -7.18 4.12
CA ILE A 242 -6.20 -8.18 3.37
C ILE A 242 -7.13 -8.86 4.36
N GLN A 243 -8.37 -9.09 3.95
CA GLN A 243 -9.32 -9.90 4.68
C GLN A 243 -9.59 -11.19 3.90
N VAL A 244 -9.62 -12.31 4.60
CA VAL A 244 -9.94 -13.61 4.03
C VAL A 244 -11.25 -14.09 4.64
N PHE A 245 -12.20 -14.51 3.81
CA PHE A 245 -13.39 -15.22 4.23
C PHE A 245 -13.47 -16.58 3.53
N HIS A 246 -13.83 -17.61 4.27
CA HIS A 246 -14.19 -18.92 3.74
C HIS A 246 -15.47 -19.42 4.41
N CYS A 247 -16.45 -19.75 3.57
CA CYS A 247 -17.73 -20.32 4.02
C CYS A 247 -17.56 -21.80 4.36
N LEU A 248 -17.71 -22.14 5.63
CA LEU A 248 -17.66 -23.52 6.13
C LEU A 248 -19.03 -24.17 6.04
N HIS A 249 -20.08 -23.40 6.37
CA HIS A 249 -21.46 -23.83 6.25
C HIS A 249 -22.30 -22.71 5.61
N PRO A 250 -22.85 -22.91 4.41
CA PRO A 250 -23.76 -21.94 3.80
C PRO A 250 -25.10 -21.93 4.52
N ALA A 251 -25.78 -20.79 4.49
CA ALA A 251 -27.16 -20.69 4.89
C ALA A 251 -28.12 -21.16 3.78
N ASN A 252 -29.37 -21.40 4.16
CA ASN A 252 -30.37 -21.96 3.26
C ASN A 252 -30.92 -20.97 2.22
N ARG A 253 -30.88 -19.64 2.48
CA ARG A 253 -31.46 -18.63 1.57
C ARG A 253 -30.78 -17.26 1.67
N GLY A 254 -30.24 -16.75 0.57
CA GLY A 254 -29.71 -15.38 0.49
C GLY A 254 -28.25 -15.27 0.95
N GLY A 255 -27.87 -14.08 1.41
CA GLY A 255 -26.50 -13.77 1.87
C GLY A 255 -25.49 -13.76 0.74
N GLU A 256 -25.84 -13.19 -0.41
CA GLU A 256 -24.84 -13.01 -1.46
C GLU A 256 -23.73 -12.09 -0.96
N THR A 257 -22.47 -12.45 -1.19
CA THR A 257 -21.36 -11.55 -0.91
C THR A 257 -21.26 -10.54 -2.05
N VAL A 258 -21.34 -9.26 -1.69
CA VAL A 258 -21.23 -8.14 -2.62
C VAL A 258 -19.82 -7.56 -2.52
N LEU A 259 -19.11 -7.52 -3.64
CA LEU A 259 -17.79 -6.87 -3.75
C LEU A 259 -17.90 -5.61 -4.60
N ILE A 260 -17.32 -4.52 -4.10
CA ILE A 260 -17.26 -3.22 -4.77
C ILE A 260 -15.84 -2.68 -4.69
N ASP A 261 -15.35 -2.13 -5.79
CA ASP A 261 -14.07 -1.45 -5.82
C ASP A 261 -14.20 0.01 -5.35
N GLY A 262 -13.69 0.29 -4.15
CA GLY A 262 -13.65 1.64 -3.60
C GLY A 262 -12.76 2.61 -4.40
N TYR A 263 -11.73 2.13 -5.11
CA TYR A 263 -10.90 2.97 -5.97
C TYR A 263 -11.72 3.42 -7.19
N LYS A 264 -12.49 2.51 -7.79
CA LYS A 264 -13.39 2.85 -8.89
C LYS A 264 -14.45 3.86 -8.47
N GLY A 265 -15.05 3.67 -7.29
CA GLY A 265 -16.00 4.63 -6.72
C GLY A 265 -15.36 6.02 -6.53
N ALA A 266 -14.12 6.06 -6.04
CA ALA A 266 -13.39 7.31 -5.83
C ALA A 266 -12.98 8.00 -7.15
N GLU A 267 -12.67 7.24 -8.20
CA GLU A 267 -12.48 7.78 -9.56
C GLU A 267 -13.77 8.44 -10.08
N ILE A 268 -14.92 7.75 -9.96
CA ILE A 268 -16.22 8.30 -10.37
C ILE A 268 -16.54 9.58 -9.58
N LEU A 269 -16.30 9.58 -8.27
CA LEU A 269 -16.48 10.76 -7.42
C LEU A 269 -15.58 11.91 -7.88
N LYS A 270 -14.31 11.63 -8.20
CA LYS A 270 -13.35 12.64 -8.68
C LYS A 270 -13.76 13.25 -10.02
N GLU A 271 -14.26 12.44 -10.94
CA GLU A 271 -14.67 12.87 -12.27
C GLU A 271 -15.97 13.67 -12.26
N GLN A 272 -16.99 13.17 -11.58
CA GLN A 272 -18.31 13.79 -11.59
C GLN A 272 -18.41 14.93 -10.57
N TYR A 273 -17.72 14.79 -9.44
CA TYR A 273 -17.97 15.55 -8.21
C TYR A 273 -16.65 15.95 -7.52
N PRO A 274 -15.76 16.69 -8.22
CA PRO A 274 -14.39 16.93 -7.77
C PRO A 274 -14.28 17.65 -6.42
N GLU A 275 -15.26 18.50 -6.06
CA GLU A 275 -15.31 19.16 -4.76
C GLU A 275 -15.56 18.16 -3.62
N ASP A 276 -16.43 17.17 -3.82
CA ASP A 276 -16.71 16.14 -2.81
C ASP A 276 -15.54 15.17 -2.66
N TYR A 277 -14.86 14.85 -3.77
CA TYR A 277 -13.61 14.12 -3.73
C TYR A 277 -12.53 14.88 -2.92
N ASP A 278 -12.39 16.19 -3.13
CA ASP A 278 -11.45 17.01 -2.37
C ASP A 278 -11.78 17.02 -0.87
N ILE A 279 -13.07 17.10 -0.52
CA ILE A 279 -13.53 17.01 0.87
C ILE A 279 -13.17 15.63 1.46
N LEU A 280 -13.52 14.53 0.79
CA LEU A 280 -13.26 13.17 1.30
C LEU A 280 -11.79 12.77 1.33
N THR A 281 -10.91 13.51 0.65
CA THR A 281 -9.45 13.31 0.71
C THR A 281 -8.76 14.12 1.79
N LYS A 282 -9.41 15.16 2.32
CA LYS A 282 -8.82 16.10 3.29
C LYS A 282 -9.48 16.06 4.67
N TYR A 283 -10.80 15.92 4.71
CA TYR A 283 -11.56 15.96 5.94
C TYR A 283 -11.29 14.69 6.75
N LYS A 284 -10.77 14.86 7.97
CA LYS A 284 -10.38 13.76 8.84
C LYS A 284 -11.56 13.38 9.73
N ILE A 285 -11.85 12.10 9.78
CA ILE A 285 -12.89 11.55 10.66
C ILE A 285 -12.30 10.51 11.61
N ASP A 286 -13.05 10.25 12.67
CA ASP A 286 -12.76 9.21 13.62
C ASP A 286 -13.65 7.99 13.32
N HIS A 287 -13.09 6.80 13.49
CA HIS A 287 -13.83 5.53 13.52
C HIS A 287 -13.56 4.87 14.87
N GLN A 288 -14.56 4.18 15.42
CA GLN A 288 -14.46 3.54 16.73
C GLN A 288 -15.13 2.17 16.76
N TYR A 289 -14.54 1.27 17.55
CA TYR A 289 -15.15 0.02 18.02
C TYR A 289 -15.16 0.04 19.54
N ILE A 290 -16.33 -0.21 20.13
CA ILE A 290 -16.51 -0.26 21.58
C ILE A 290 -17.26 -1.53 21.91
N GLU A 291 -16.63 -2.39 22.70
CA GLU A 291 -17.23 -3.62 23.22
C GLU A 291 -17.32 -3.49 24.74
N ASN A 292 -18.56 -3.56 25.26
CA ASN A 292 -18.84 -3.42 26.69
C ASN A 292 -19.44 -4.70 27.29
N GLY A 293 -19.75 -5.71 26.47
CA GLY A 293 -20.29 -7.00 26.90
C GLY A 293 -19.23 -8.00 27.37
N GLY A 294 -19.64 -8.96 28.22
CA GLY A 294 -18.79 -10.07 28.67
C GLY A 294 -17.70 -9.69 29.68
N ASN A 295 -16.55 -10.38 29.60
CA ASN A 295 -15.37 -10.16 30.47
C ASN A 295 -14.33 -9.21 29.84
N VAL A 296 -14.59 -8.68 28.65
CA VAL A 296 -13.65 -7.86 27.87
C VAL A 296 -14.21 -6.46 27.73
N GLN A 297 -13.35 -5.44 27.90
CA GLN A 297 -13.67 -4.05 27.59
C GLN A 297 -12.69 -3.56 26.53
N LEU A 298 -13.17 -3.39 25.30
CA LEU A 298 -12.38 -2.89 24.19
C LEU A 298 -12.87 -1.52 23.77
N HIS A 299 -11.92 -0.64 23.47
CA HIS A 299 -12.18 0.66 22.87
C HIS A 299 -11.05 0.97 21.89
N ALA A 300 -11.29 0.66 20.62
CA ALA A 300 -10.38 0.99 19.53
C ALA A 300 -10.86 2.27 18.84
N VAL A 301 -9.94 3.18 18.56
CA VAL A 301 -10.21 4.43 17.84
C VAL A 301 -9.11 4.66 16.83
N SER A 302 -9.50 4.96 15.59
CA SER A 302 -8.61 5.58 14.62
C SER A 302 -9.00 7.03 14.46
N SER A 303 -8.02 7.92 14.59
CA SER A 303 -8.20 9.34 14.42
C SER A 303 -7.29 9.91 13.34
N GLY A 304 -7.79 10.94 12.67
CA GLY A 304 -6.97 11.78 11.80
C GLY A 304 -6.80 11.26 10.38
N ASN A 305 -7.59 10.27 9.96
CA ASN A 305 -7.54 9.72 8.61
C ASN A 305 -8.77 10.18 7.78
N PRO A 306 -8.56 10.56 6.50
CA PRO A 306 -9.67 10.83 5.59
C PRO A 306 -10.28 9.53 5.06
N VAL A 307 -11.47 9.62 4.47
CA VAL A 307 -12.17 8.48 3.83
C VAL A 307 -11.39 7.98 2.61
N ILE A 308 -10.79 8.89 1.85
CA ILE A 308 -9.96 8.58 0.68
C ILE A 308 -8.54 9.06 0.97
N GLN A 309 -7.64 8.16 1.33
CA GLN A 309 -6.25 8.51 1.60
C GLN A 309 -5.44 8.52 0.32
N LEU A 310 -4.65 9.58 0.13
CA LEU A 310 -3.74 9.72 -1.02
C LEU A 310 -2.29 9.44 -0.62
N ASP A 311 -1.51 8.89 -1.56
CA ASP A 311 -0.05 8.81 -1.44
C ASP A 311 0.61 10.17 -1.72
N GLN A 312 1.93 10.25 -1.51
CA GLN A 312 2.73 11.46 -1.78
C GLN A 312 2.71 11.93 -3.26
N HIS A 313 2.19 11.11 -4.17
CA HIS A 313 2.06 11.41 -5.60
C HIS A 313 0.62 11.78 -5.98
N GLY A 314 -0.31 11.83 -5.02
CA GLY A 314 -1.72 12.13 -5.25
C GLY A 314 -2.54 10.95 -5.80
N ASN A 315 -2.01 9.73 -5.76
CA ASN A 315 -2.77 8.53 -6.12
C ASN A 315 -3.55 8.03 -4.90
N ILE A 316 -4.68 7.37 -5.13
CA ILE A 316 -5.42 6.71 -4.05
C ILE A 316 -4.53 5.60 -3.45
N ALA A 317 -4.36 5.65 -2.13
CA ALA A 317 -3.56 4.72 -1.35
C ALA A 317 -4.42 3.79 -0.49
N GLN A 318 -5.55 4.29 0.02
CA GLN A 318 -6.47 3.54 0.86
C GLN A 318 -7.88 4.15 0.84
N ILE A 319 -8.90 3.29 0.89
CA ILE A 319 -10.28 3.68 1.17
C ILE A 319 -10.58 3.26 2.62
N ARG A 320 -11.10 4.19 3.41
CA ARG A 320 -11.49 4.00 4.82
C ARG A 320 -12.96 4.38 4.96
N TYR A 321 -13.80 3.61 4.29
CA TYR A 321 -15.24 3.82 4.27
C TYR A 321 -15.92 2.68 5.05
N ASN A 322 -16.35 2.98 6.26
CA ASN A 322 -17.28 2.14 6.99
C ASN A 322 -18.30 3.04 7.70
N PRO A 323 -19.57 3.06 7.27
CA PRO A 323 -20.58 3.93 7.89
C PRO A 323 -20.95 3.48 9.31
N TYR A 324 -20.73 2.21 9.65
CA TYR A 324 -21.09 1.59 10.91
C TYR A 324 -20.03 1.85 12.00
N ASP A 325 -18.75 1.86 11.61
CA ASP A 325 -17.63 2.18 12.51
C ASP A 325 -17.49 3.70 12.78
N ARG A 326 -18.21 4.56 12.06
CA ARG A 326 -17.97 6.01 12.11
C ARG A 326 -18.30 6.57 13.51
N ALA A 327 -17.30 7.15 14.16
CA ALA A 327 -17.46 7.74 15.48
C ALA A 327 -18.26 9.04 15.43
N PRO A 328 -18.89 9.46 16.55
CA PRO A 328 -19.49 10.78 16.67
C PRO A 328 -18.50 11.89 16.34
N MET A 329 -18.78 12.65 15.29
CA MET A 329 -17.93 13.74 14.83
C MET A 329 -17.92 14.89 15.86
N LYS A 330 -16.74 15.28 16.34
CA LYS A 330 -16.55 16.41 17.28
C LYS A 330 -16.47 17.74 16.52
N VAL A 331 -17.56 18.10 15.84
CA VAL A 331 -17.59 19.18 14.83
C VAL A 331 -18.49 20.36 15.17
N LEU A 332 -19.21 20.28 16.29
CA LEU A 332 -20.04 21.39 16.75
C LEU A 332 -19.16 22.43 17.45
N SER A 333 -19.17 23.65 16.92
CA SER A 333 -18.52 24.83 17.50
C SER A 333 -19.35 26.07 17.18
N ASP A 334 -19.02 27.21 17.80
CA ASP A 334 -19.70 28.50 17.54
C ASP A 334 -19.31 29.14 16.19
N SER A 335 -18.68 28.38 15.29
CA SER A 335 -18.21 28.84 13.97
C SER A 335 -19.14 28.38 12.84
N GLU A 336 -19.63 29.33 12.03
CA GLU A 336 -20.38 29.04 10.80
C GLU A 336 -19.55 28.19 9.80
N GLU A 337 -18.22 28.37 9.78
CA GLU A 337 -17.31 27.59 8.93
C GLU A 337 -17.31 26.11 9.34
N SER A 338 -17.29 25.83 10.64
CA SER A 338 -17.37 24.46 11.18
C SER A 338 -18.67 23.76 10.79
N ALA A 339 -19.79 24.49 10.85
CA ALA A 339 -21.09 23.98 10.42
C ALA A 339 -21.11 23.72 8.90
N LYS A 340 -20.60 24.66 8.10
CA LYS A 340 -20.50 24.52 6.64
C LYS A 340 -19.65 23.32 6.24
N ASP A 341 -18.47 23.16 6.84
CA ASP A 341 -17.56 22.05 6.53
C ASP A 341 -18.19 20.70 6.89
N THR A 342 -18.93 20.65 8.01
CA THR A 342 -19.69 19.45 8.41
C THR A 342 -20.77 19.09 7.39
N ILE A 343 -21.55 20.08 6.93
CA ILE A 343 -22.59 19.88 5.91
C ILE A 343 -21.97 19.39 4.60
N LEU A 344 -20.87 20.01 4.18
CA LEU A 344 -20.13 19.62 2.98
C LEU A 344 -19.57 18.20 3.09
N PHE A 345 -19.05 17.82 4.26
CA PHE A 345 -18.62 16.45 4.52
C PHE A 345 -19.78 15.46 4.39
N TYR A 346 -20.92 15.70 5.04
CA TYR A 346 -22.06 14.78 4.93
C TYR A 346 -22.59 14.66 3.51
N ARG A 347 -22.65 15.76 2.75
CA ARG A 347 -22.98 15.74 1.31
C ARG A 347 -22.01 14.86 0.52
N ALA A 348 -20.72 15.05 0.74
CA ALA A 348 -19.68 14.30 0.04
C ALA A 348 -19.72 12.80 0.39
N TYR A 349 -19.92 12.48 1.67
CA TYR A 349 -20.03 11.12 2.18
C TYR A 349 -21.28 10.42 1.65
N GLU A 350 -22.44 11.09 1.66
CA GLU A 350 -23.68 10.62 1.05
C GLU A 350 -23.49 10.33 -0.44
N ARG A 351 -22.85 11.24 -1.18
CA ARG A 351 -22.61 11.04 -2.61
C ARG A 351 -21.71 9.84 -2.88
N PHE A 352 -20.68 9.65 -2.07
CA PHE A 352 -19.83 8.47 -2.19
C PHE A 352 -20.59 7.18 -1.87
N ALA A 353 -21.43 7.18 -0.82
CA ALA A 353 -22.32 6.06 -0.51
C ALA A 353 -23.25 5.74 -1.70
N GLN A 354 -23.88 6.75 -2.30
CA GLN A 354 -24.75 6.58 -3.48
C GLN A 354 -24.00 5.93 -4.64
N ILE A 355 -22.78 6.39 -4.96
CA ILE A 355 -21.93 5.80 -6.00
C ILE A 355 -21.66 4.34 -5.69
N LEU A 356 -21.21 4.01 -4.48
CA LEU A 356 -20.88 2.64 -4.09
C LEU A 356 -22.11 1.71 -4.09
N SER A 357 -23.30 2.24 -3.84
CA SER A 357 -24.56 1.49 -3.89
C SER A 357 -25.13 1.30 -5.29
N GLU A 358 -24.53 1.88 -6.34
CA GLU A 358 -25.02 1.68 -7.70
C GLU A 358 -24.87 0.21 -8.14
N PRO A 359 -25.91 -0.43 -8.71
CA PRO A 359 -25.84 -1.85 -9.11
C PRO A 359 -24.71 -2.18 -10.08
N ARG A 360 -24.24 -1.20 -10.88
CA ARG A 360 -23.10 -1.39 -11.78
C ARG A 360 -21.77 -1.60 -11.04
N MET A 361 -21.65 -1.13 -9.80
CA MET A 361 -20.43 -1.25 -9.00
C MET A 361 -20.27 -2.65 -8.39
N ALA A 362 -21.38 -3.36 -8.21
CA ALA A 362 -21.42 -4.62 -7.49
C ALA A 362 -21.05 -5.82 -8.38
N ILE A 363 -20.11 -6.63 -7.89
CA ILE A 363 -19.93 -8.02 -8.30
C ILE A 363 -20.45 -8.92 -7.17
N ASN A 364 -21.47 -9.72 -7.47
CA ASN A 364 -22.04 -10.65 -6.51
C ASN A 364 -21.35 -12.01 -6.64
N ILE A 365 -20.83 -12.52 -5.53
CA ILE A 365 -20.31 -13.89 -5.44
C ILE A 365 -21.19 -14.69 -4.50
N GLN A 366 -21.46 -15.93 -4.91
CA GLN A 366 -22.26 -16.84 -4.12
C GLN A 366 -21.37 -17.59 -3.11
N LEU A 367 -20.87 -16.85 -2.14
CA LEU A 367 -20.82 -17.39 -0.77
C LEU A 367 -22.27 -17.28 -0.31
N GLN A 368 -22.87 -18.27 0.37
CA GLN A 368 -24.29 -18.20 0.75
C GLN A 368 -24.50 -17.89 2.25
N PRO A 369 -23.96 -16.84 2.90
CA PRO A 369 -24.24 -16.50 4.30
C PRO A 369 -25.68 -16.01 4.62
N GLY A 370 -26.70 -16.49 3.93
CA GLY A 370 -28.09 -16.03 4.07
C GLY A 370 -28.85 -16.39 5.36
N GLN A 371 -30.17 -16.48 5.25
CA GLN A 371 -31.11 -16.89 6.29
C GLN A 371 -30.99 -18.39 6.59
N GLY A 372 -30.85 -18.71 7.88
CA GLY A 372 -30.54 -20.04 8.41
C GLY A 372 -29.18 -20.06 9.09
N TYR A 373 -28.79 -21.20 9.67
CA TYR A 373 -27.45 -21.37 10.24
C TYR A 373 -26.38 -21.19 9.17
N ARG A 374 -25.38 -20.38 9.47
CA ARG A 374 -24.18 -20.21 8.64
C ARG A 374 -22.93 -20.25 9.52
N GLN A 375 -21.84 -20.70 8.94
CA GLN A 375 -20.54 -20.67 9.60
C GLN A 375 -19.47 -20.20 8.62
N MET A 376 -18.69 -19.23 9.05
CA MET A 376 -17.60 -18.63 8.31
C MET A 376 -16.32 -18.77 9.12
N CYS A 377 -15.19 -18.75 8.42
CA CYS A 377 -13.89 -18.58 9.05
C CYS A 377 -12.99 -17.68 8.22
N GLY A 378 -11.89 -17.26 8.82
CA GLY A 378 -10.96 -16.37 8.15
C GLY A 378 -10.05 -15.59 9.08
N CYS A 379 -9.36 -14.62 8.51
CA CYS A 379 -8.34 -13.84 9.18
C CYS A 379 -8.05 -12.53 8.45
N TYR A 380 -7.23 -11.71 9.07
CA TYR A 380 -6.57 -10.58 8.42
C TYR A 380 -5.12 -10.94 8.06
N MET A 381 -4.60 -10.41 6.96
CA MET A 381 -3.19 -10.57 6.58
C MET A 381 -2.50 -9.22 6.38
N SER A 382 -1.19 -9.23 6.61
CA SER A 382 -0.36 -8.02 6.52
C SER A 382 -0.21 -7.51 5.10
N ARG A 383 -0.60 -6.25 4.87
CA ARG A 383 -0.30 -5.52 3.63
C ARG A 383 1.20 -5.40 3.41
N ASP A 384 1.96 -5.14 4.45
CA ASP A 384 3.41 -4.97 4.33
C ASP A 384 4.11 -6.26 3.90
N ASP A 385 3.66 -7.43 4.40
CA ASP A 385 4.16 -8.73 3.96
C ASP A 385 3.82 -8.99 2.48
N LEU A 386 2.58 -8.69 2.06
CA LEU A 386 2.17 -8.76 0.65
C LEU A 386 3.08 -7.90 -0.22
N LEU A 387 3.22 -6.61 0.10
CA LEU A 387 4.02 -5.67 -0.68
C LEU A 387 5.49 -6.12 -0.75
N ALA A 388 6.06 -6.59 0.37
CA ALA A 388 7.42 -7.11 0.43
C ALA A 388 7.63 -8.34 -0.47
N LYS A 389 6.69 -9.29 -0.43
CA LYS A 389 6.72 -10.51 -1.26
C LYS A 389 6.40 -10.24 -2.73
N ALA A 390 5.63 -9.20 -3.05
CA ALA A 390 5.27 -8.85 -4.41
C ALA A 390 6.41 -8.13 -5.17
N ARG A 391 7.18 -7.27 -4.49
CA ARG A 391 8.25 -6.45 -5.10
C ARG A 391 9.22 -7.22 -6.03
N PRO A 392 9.69 -8.44 -5.69
CA PRO A 392 10.55 -9.22 -6.57
C PRO A 392 9.92 -9.57 -7.94
N PHE A 393 8.60 -9.62 -8.03
CA PHE A 393 7.85 -9.96 -9.25
C PHE A 393 7.50 -8.74 -10.12
N LEU A 394 7.79 -7.53 -9.63
CA LEU A 394 7.46 -6.28 -10.30
C LEU A 394 8.67 -5.71 -11.04
N ASP A 395 8.39 -5.00 -12.14
CA ASP A 395 9.35 -4.17 -12.83
C ASP A 395 9.88 -3.07 -11.90
N GLU A 396 11.17 -2.75 -12.03
CA GLU A 396 11.87 -1.80 -11.16
C GLU A 396 11.18 -0.43 -11.10
N ASP A 397 10.65 0.04 -12.23
CA ASP A 397 9.92 1.30 -12.36
C ASP A 397 8.60 1.34 -11.56
N ILE A 398 8.04 0.17 -11.23
CA ILE A 398 6.77 -0.01 -10.51
C ILE A 398 7.00 -0.26 -9.01
N ARG A 399 8.12 -0.91 -8.65
CA ARG A 399 8.45 -1.27 -7.25
C ARG A 399 8.39 -0.11 -6.26
N ARG A 400 8.54 1.14 -6.70
CA ARG A 400 8.44 2.33 -5.84
C ARG A 400 7.01 2.69 -5.42
N PHE A 401 5.99 2.13 -6.08
CA PHE A 401 4.57 2.34 -5.76
C PHE A 401 3.98 1.24 -4.86
N VAL A 402 4.78 0.20 -4.61
CA VAL A 402 4.47 -0.98 -3.80
C VAL A 402 5.38 -0.95 -2.60
#